data_AF-A0A7S3HMK3-F1
#
_entry.id   AF-A0A7S3HMK3-F1
#
_cell.length_a   1.000
_cell.length_b   1.000
_cell.length_c   1.000
_cell.angle_alpha   90.00
_cell.angle_beta   90.00
_cell.angle_gamma   90.00
#
_symmetry.space_group_name_H-M   'P 1'
#
loop_
_entity.id
_entity.type
_entity.pdbx_description
1 polymer ?
#
loop_
_entity_poly.entity_id
_entity_poly.type
_entity_poly.pdbx_seq_one_letter_code
_entity_poly.pdbx_strand_id
1 'polypeptide(L)'
;SVVQGGLLDAYNTQAPADKRCHPGTYIVGVNNKSDGVTSMIREMQSADKVTLRLAPRAEFSVDITKEVGSLLALNLHFLPGSNSLVVTEIGNGLIKEYNERAGDSDKVIKASDRIVEVNGHSGNAATLME
;
A
#
# COMPACT_ATOMS: atom_id res chain seq x y z
N SER A 1 8.44 4.52 6.07
CA SER A 1 8.91 5.86 5.61
C SER A 1 10.40 5.77 5.34
N VAL A 2 10.96 6.68 4.55
CA VAL A 2 12.42 6.87 4.46
C VAL A 2 12.83 7.78 5.62
N VAL A 3 13.78 7.35 6.43
CA VAL A 3 14.26 8.11 7.61
C VAL A 3 15.31 9.12 7.14
N GLN A 4 15.10 10.40 7.46
CA GLN A 4 16.04 11.47 7.12
C GLN A 4 17.43 11.19 7.73
N GLY A 5 18.48 11.35 6.92
CA GLY A 5 19.86 11.05 7.30
C GLY A 5 20.20 9.55 7.35
N GLY A 6 19.24 8.67 7.07
CA GLY A 6 19.46 7.22 6.98
C GLY A 6 20.07 6.78 5.64
N LEU A 7 20.44 5.49 5.54
CA LEU A 7 21.07 4.91 4.35
C LEU A 7 20.21 5.04 3.08
N LEU A 8 18.89 4.87 3.20
CA LEU A 8 17.96 5.04 2.08
C LEU A 8 17.84 6.50 1.64
N ASP A 9 17.94 7.45 2.58
CA ASP A 9 17.93 8.88 2.27
C ASP A 9 19.21 9.27 1.52
N ALA A 10 20.37 8.83 2.03
CA ALA A 10 21.67 9.04 1.37
C ALA A 10 21.77 8.38 -0.02
N TYR A 11 21.11 7.24 -0.23
CA TYR A 11 20.97 6.64 -1.55
C TYR A 11 20.07 7.48 -2.46
N ASN A 12 18.90 7.91 -1.96
CA ASN A 12 17.92 8.67 -2.74
C ASN A 12 18.46 10.02 -3.25
N THR A 13 19.36 10.68 -2.50
CA THR A 13 19.96 11.96 -2.93
C THR A 13 20.88 11.81 -4.15
N GLN A 14 21.45 10.61 -4.35
CA GLN A 14 22.38 10.32 -5.44
C GLN A 14 21.75 9.51 -6.57
N ALA A 15 20.64 8.82 -6.30
CA ALA A 15 19.96 7.97 -7.27
C ALA A 15 19.21 8.80 -8.34
N PRO A 16 19.20 8.33 -9.61
CA PRO A 16 18.27 8.79 -10.63
C PRO A 16 16.82 8.75 -10.15
N ALA A 17 15.97 9.64 -10.65
CA ALA A 17 14.59 9.80 -10.16
C ALA A 17 13.79 8.48 -10.20
N ASP A 18 13.96 7.67 -11.25
CA ASP A 18 13.31 6.36 -11.45
C ASP A 18 13.89 5.24 -10.56
N LYS A 19 15.00 5.50 -9.87
CA LYS A 19 15.67 4.55 -8.96
C LYS A 19 15.58 4.93 -7.50
N ARG A 20 14.92 6.05 -7.17
CA ARG A 20 14.70 6.49 -5.79
C ARG A 20 13.66 5.61 -5.09
N CYS A 21 13.88 5.38 -3.81
CA CYS A 21 12.97 4.66 -2.93
C CYS A 21 11.93 5.63 -2.38
N HIS A 22 10.67 5.48 -2.77
CA HIS A 22 9.58 6.35 -2.32
C HIS A 22 8.76 5.68 -1.20
N PRO A 23 8.26 6.46 -0.22
CA PRO A 23 7.23 5.97 0.69
C PRO A 23 6.08 5.31 -0.09
N GLY A 24 5.64 4.13 0.38
CA GLY A 24 4.59 3.35 -0.29
C GLY A 24 5.10 2.33 -1.31
N THR A 25 6.40 2.29 -1.62
CA THR A 25 7.01 1.16 -2.35
C THR A 25 7.18 -0.05 -1.42
N TYR A 26 6.95 -1.25 -1.95
CA TYR A 26 7.11 -2.49 -1.19
C TYR A 26 8.50 -3.09 -1.44
N ILE A 27 9.17 -3.49 -0.37
CA ILE A 27 10.38 -4.30 -0.49
C ILE A 27 9.95 -5.74 -0.75
N VAL A 28 10.28 -6.25 -1.94
CA VAL A 28 9.95 -7.61 -2.39
C VAL A 28 11.17 -8.53 -2.39
N GLY A 29 12.35 -7.99 -2.05
CA GLY A 29 13.55 -8.77 -1.89
C GLY A 29 14.70 -7.98 -1.29
N VAL A 30 15.57 -8.70 -0.59
CA VAL A 30 16.78 -8.18 0.06
C VAL A 30 17.91 -9.12 -0.30
N ASN A 31 18.90 -8.65 -1.07
CA ASN A 31 19.95 -9.49 -1.62
C ASN A 31 19.35 -10.72 -2.32
N ASN A 32 19.66 -11.93 -1.87
CA ASN A 32 19.11 -13.19 -2.39
C ASN A 32 17.88 -13.72 -1.62
N LYS A 33 17.33 -12.94 -0.68
CA LYS A 33 16.15 -13.31 0.13
C LYS A 33 14.87 -12.68 -0.42
N SER A 34 13.82 -13.49 -0.55
CA SER A 34 12.45 -13.09 -0.88
C SER A 34 11.40 -14.15 -0.50
N ASP A 35 11.80 -15.16 0.26
CA ASP A 35 11.01 -16.29 0.72
C ASP A 35 10.11 -15.96 1.92
N GLY A 36 10.29 -14.80 2.53
CA GLY A 36 9.41 -14.29 3.57
C GLY A 36 9.94 -13.02 4.23
N VAL A 37 9.06 -12.30 4.93
CA VAL A 37 9.43 -11.05 5.61
C VAL A 37 10.52 -11.25 6.66
N THR A 38 10.49 -12.38 7.38
CA THR A 38 11.48 -12.69 8.43
C THR A 38 12.88 -12.92 7.87
N SER A 39 13.04 -13.60 6.74
CA SER A 39 14.35 -13.82 6.12
C SER A 39 14.91 -12.51 5.56
N MET A 40 14.05 -11.69 4.94
CA MET A 40 14.40 -10.37 4.44
C MET A 40 14.86 -9.44 5.57
N ILE A 41 14.15 -9.39 6.71
CA ILE A 41 14.53 -8.57 7.86
C ILE A 41 15.89 -9.02 8.43
N ARG A 42 16.10 -10.34 8.61
CA ARG A 42 17.38 -10.86 9.12
C ARG A 42 18.55 -10.50 8.21
N GLU A 43 18.35 -10.58 6.90
CA GLU A 43 19.37 -10.17 5.92
C GLU A 43 19.67 -8.67 6.03
N MET A 44 18.64 -7.82 6.11
CA MET A 44 18.84 -6.37 6.30
C MET A 44 19.61 -6.03 7.57
N GLN A 45 19.46 -6.83 8.63
CA GLN A 45 20.11 -6.59 9.92
C GLN A 45 21.54 -7.11 9.99
N SER A 46 21.91 -8.10 9.18
CA SER A 46 23.20 -8.81 9.29
C SER A 46 24.17 -8.51 8.15
N ALA A 47 23.68 -8.11 6.98
CA ALA A 47 24.54 -7.86 5.83
C ALA A 47 25.20 -6.48 5.89
N ASP A 48 26.50 -6.41 5.61
CA ASP A 48 27.24 -5.14 5.49
C ASP A 48 26.80 -4.31 4.29
N LYS A 49 26.23 -4.96 3.26
CA LYS A 49 25.69 -4.34 2.05
C LYS A 49 24.35 -4.97 1.68
N VAL A 50 23.38 -4.12 1.39
CA VAL A 50 22.02 -4.53 1.02
C VAL A 50 21.67 -4.03 -0.38
N THR A 51 21.18 -4.93 -1.22
CA THR A 51 20.51 -4.62 -2.49
C THR A 51 19.02 -4.87 -2.32
N LEU A 52 18.20 -3.83 -2.49
CA LEU A 52 16.76 -3.94 -2.37
C LEU A 52 16.11 -4.13 -3.74
N ARG A 53 15.19 -5.09 -3.84
CA ARG A 53 14.22 -5.15 -4.94
C ARG A 53 12.92 -4.55 -4.46
N LEU A 54 12.44 -3.55 -5.19
CA LEU A 54 11.22 -2.82 -4.86
C LEU A 54 10.13 -3.09 -5.89
N ALA A 55 8.91 -3.28 -5.42
CA ALA A 55 7.73 -3.18 -6.26
C ALA A 55 7.24 -1.72 -6.25
N PRO A 56 7.03 -1.11 -7.43
CA PRO A 56 6.43 0.22 -7.55
C PRO A 56 5.07 0.29 -6.86
N ARG A 57 4.71 1.50 -6.43
CA ARG A 57 3.37 1.77 -5.90
C ARG A 57 2.39 1.72 -7.08
N ALA A 58 1.50 0.73 -7.08
CA ALA A 58 0.36 0.68 -7.99
C ALA A 58 -0.84 1.30 -7.28
N GLU A 59 -1.20 2.52 -7.66
CA GLU A 59 -2.39 3.23 -7.18
C GLU A 59 -3.40 3.36 -8.30
N PHE A 60 -4.67 3.24 -7.95
CA PHE A 60 -5.79 3.55 -8.81
C PHE A 60 -6.89 4.20 -7.98
N SER A 61 -7.70 5.01 -8.64
CA SER A 61 -8.87 5.65 -8.05
C SER A 61 -10.13 4.94 -8.51
N VAL A 62 -11.10 4.87 -7.61
CA VAL A 62 -12.42 4.29 -7.84
C VAL A 62 -13.48 5.31 -7.47
N ASP A 63 -14.43 5.53 -8.37
CA ASP A 63 -15.56 6.41 -8.13
C ASP A 63 -16.80 5.55 -7.88
N ILE A 64 -17.36 5.67 -6.68
CA ILE A 64 -18.53 4.88 -6.25
C ILE A 64 -19.61 5.83 -5.78
N THR A 65 -20.74 5.84 -6.49
CA THR A 65 -21.92 6.58 -6.09
C THR A 65 -22.73 5.75 -5.09
N LYS A 66 -22.96 6.31 -3.89
CA LYS A 66 -23.81 5.68 -2.87
C LYS A 66 -25.24 6.17 -3.05
N GLU A 67 -26.19 5.24 -3.15
CA GLU A 67 -27.61 5.56 -3.00
C GLU A 67 -28.04 5.43 -1.53
N VAL A 68 -29.20 5.99 -1.19
CA VAL A 68 -29.73 5.91 0.18
C VAL A 68 -29.95 4.45 0.55
N GLY A 69 -29.30 4.02 1.63
CA GLY A 69 -29.37 2.64 2.14
C GLY A 69 -28.34 1.67 1.54
N SER A 70 -27.52 2.10 0.57
CA SER A 70 -26.46 1.26 0.03
C SER A 70 -25.31 1.07 1.02
N LEU A 71 -24.76 -0.15 1.07
CA LEU A 71 -23.58 -0.49 1.88
C LEU A 71 -22.36 -0.68 0.98
N LEU A 72 -21.21 -0.10 1.35
CA LEU A 72 -19.94 -0.44 0.71
C LEU A 72 -19.55 -1.90 0.96
N ALA A 73 -19.90 -2.43 2.14
CA ALA A 73 -19.61 -3.79 2.59
C ALA A 73 -18.10 -4.11 2.57
N LEU A 74 -17.30 -3.26 3.22
CA LEU A 74 -15.87 -3.49 3.43
C LEU A 74 -15.59 -3.76 4.91
N ASN A 75 -14.83 -4.80 5.20
CA ASN A 75 -14.13 -4.91 6.47
C ASN A 75 -12.74 -4.30 6.32
N LEU A 76 -12.43 -3.36 7.22
CA LEU A 76 -11.18 -2.61 7.21
C LEU A 76 -10.41 -2.87 8.50
N HIS A 77 -9.08 -2.98 8.36
CA HIS A 77 -8.16 -3.03 9.47
C HIS A 77 -7.13 -1.91 9.34
N PHE A 78 -6.84 -1.24 10.46
CA PHE A 78 -5.80 -0.22 10.51
C PHE A 78 -5.17 -0.19 11.91
N LEU A 79 -3.95 0.33 11.99
CA LEU A 79 -3.27 0.52 13.27
C LEU A 79 -3.41 1.99 13.70
N PRO A 80 -3.42 2.31 15.00
CA PRO A 80 -3.35 3.69 15.45
C PRO A 80 -2.15 4.40 14.83
N GLY A 81 -2.40 5.54 14.16
CA GLY A 81 -1.37 6.31 13.46
C GLY A 81 -0.94 5.75 12.10
N SER A 82 -1.58 4.71 11.56
CA SER A 82 -1.31 4.28 10.17
C SER A 82 -1.90 5.26 9.16
N ASN A 83 -1.30 5.33 7.97
CA ASN A 83 -1.69 6.29 6.93
C ASN A 83 -2.60 5.67 5.85
N SER A 84 -3.27 4.57 6.20
CA SER A 84 -4.08 3.78 5.27
C SER A 84 -5.04 2.86 6.02
N LEU A 85 -6.11 2.46 5.36
CA LEU A 85 -7.03 1.41 5.78
C LEU A 85 -6.78 0.17 4.92
N VAL A 86 -6.52 -0.98 5.54
CA VAL A 86 -6.31 -2.25 4.83
C VAL A 86 -7.65 -2.94 4.64
N VAL A 87 -8.00 -3.28 3.40
CA VAL A 87 -9.18 -4.10 3.11
C VAL A 87 -8.90 -5.52 3.57
N THR A 88 -9.63 -6.03 4.55
CA THR A 88 -9.49 -7.41 5.01
C THR A 88 -10.50 -8.34 4.35
N GLU A 89 -11.69 -7.82 4.02
CA GLU A 89 -12.76 -8.58 3.39
C GLU A 89 -13.68 -7.68 2.57
N ILE A 90 -14.22 -8.22 1.49
CA ILE A 90 -15.22 -7.58 0.64
C ILE A 90 -16.51 -8.41 0.75
N GLY A 91 -17.53 -7.82 1.36
CA GLY A 91 -18.85 -8.41 1.49
C GLY A 91 -19.77 -8.13 0.29
N ASN A 92 -21.04 -8.51 0.42
CA ASN A 92 -22.05 -8.19 -0.58
C ASN A 92 -22.45 -6.71 -0.45
N GLY A 93 -22.14 -5.90 -1.47
CA GLY A 93 -22.44 -4.48 -1.51
C GLY A 93 -21.77 -3.79 -2.70
N LEU A 94 -21.73 -2.46 -2.68
CA LEU A 94 -21.31 -1.63 -3.83
C LEU A 94 -19.89 -1.97 -4.34
N ILE A 95 -18.96 -2.35 -3.45
CA ILE A 95 -17.60 -2.70 -3.86
C ILE A 95 -17.57 -3.99 -4.67
N LYS A 96 -18.34 -5.00 -4.25
CA LYS A 96 -18.44 -6.25 -4.99
C LYS A 96 -19.07 -6.00 -6.37
N GLU A 97 -20.15 -5.23 -6.43
CA GLU A 97 -20.80 -4.88 -7.70
C GLU A 97 -19.90 -4.03 -8.60
N TYR A 98 -19.08 -3.15 -8.03
CA TYR A 98 -18.05 -2.41 -8.75
C TYR A 98 -17.02 -3.37 -9.36
N ASN A 99 -16.48 -4.29 -8.55
CA ASN A 99 -15.50 -5.27 -8.99
C ASN A 99 -16.02 -6.18 -10.10
N GLU A 100 -17.30 -6.58 -10.04
CA GLU A 100 -17.95 -7.40 -11.08
C GLU A 100 -18.10 -6.64 -12.42
N ARG A 101 -18.19 -5.30 -12.36
CA ARG A 101 -18.29 -4.41 -13.52
C ARG A 101 -16.94 -3.89 -13.99
N ALA A 102 -15.90 -4.01 -13.18
CA ALA A 102 -14.55 -3.59 -13.53
C ALA A 102 -14.02 -4.46 -14.67
N GLY A 103 -14.02 -3.92 -15.89
CA GLY A 103 -13.48 -4.60 -17.07
C GLY A 103 -11.94 -4.68 -17.11
N ASP A 104 -11.27 -4.11 -16.10
CA ASP A 104 -9.82 -4.05 -15.96
C ASP A 104 -9.41 -4.66 -14.61
N SER A 105 -8.63 -5.75 -14.66
CA SER A 105 -8.20 -6.50 -13.48
C SER A 105 -7.30 -5.71 -12.53
N ASP A 106 -6.67 -4.65 -13.02
CA ASP A 106 -5.80 -3.76 -12.24
C ASP A 106 -6.59 -2.71 -11.45
N LYS A 107 -7.89 -2.58 -11.74
CA LYS A 107 -8.83 -1.69 -11.03
C LYS A 107 -9.77 -2.42 -10.10
N VAL A 108 -9.67 -3.75 -10.01
CA VAL A 108 -10.45 -4.56 -9.07
C VAL A 108 -9.87 -4.41 -7.67
N ILE A 109 -10.70 -3.98 -6.72
CA ILE A 109 -10.34 -3.88 -5.29
C ILE A 109 -10.29 -5.29 -4.70
N LYS A 110 -9.22 -5.61 -3.99
CA LYS A 110 -8.95 -6.94 -3.42
C LYS A 110 -8.67 -6.84 -1.93
N ALA A 111 -8.81 -7.97 -1.23
CA ALA A 111 -8.26 -8.08 0.11
C ALA A 111 -6.75 -7.81 0.10
N SER A 112 -6.25 -7.16 1.14
CA SER A 112 -4.89 -6.61 1.29
C SER A 112 -4.60 -5.31 0.55
N ASP A 113 -5.52 -4.82 -0.30
CA ASP A 113 -5.39 -3.47 -0.85
C ASP A 113 -5.51 -2.42 0.26
N ARG A 114 -4.87 -1.27 0.03
CA ARG A 114 -4.79 -0.18 1.00
C ARG A 114 -5.51 1.04 0.47
N ILE A 115 -6.56 1.46 1.17
CA ILE A 115 -7.20 2.74 0.95
C ILE A 115 -6.31 3.80 1.59
N VAL A 116 -5.81 4.71 0.77
CA VAL A 116 -4.86 5.77 1.16
C VAL A 116 -5.48 7.16 1.11
N GLU A 117 -6.63 7.28 0.45
CA GLU A 117 -7.40 8.51 0.31
C GLU A 117 -8.88 8.18 0.15
N VAL A 118 -9.76 8.98 0.77
CA VAL A 118 -11.21 8.89 0.61
C VAL A 118 -11.73 10.31 0.40
N ASN A 119 -12.41 10.56 -0.73
CA ASN A 119 -13.00 11.87 -1.05
C ASN A 119 -12.03 13.05 -0.88
N GLY A 120 -10.77 12.90 -1.30
CA GLY A 120 -9.72 13.92 -1.16
C GLY A 120 -9.10 14.04 0.23
N HIS A 121 -9.56 13.25 1.21
CA HIS A 121 -8.95 13.18 2.54
C HIS A 121 -7.90 12.09 2.56
N SER A 122 -6.66 12.46 2.91
CA SER A 122 -5.54 11.54 3.11
C SER A 122 -4.83 11.86 4.43
N GLY A 123 -3.97 10.97 4.90
CA GLY A 123 -3.27 11.13 6.17
C GLY A 123 -3.53 9.94 7.09
N ASN A 124 -3.80 10.21 8.37
CA ASN A 124 -3.98 9.13 9.35
C ASN A 124 -5.32 8.39 9.11
N ALA A 125 -5.39 7.14 9.55
CA ALA A 125 -6.54 6.28 9.37
C ALA A 125 -7.84 6.82 10.01
N ALA A 126 -7.75 7.64 11.06
CA ALA A 126 -8.94 8.27 11.63
C ALA A 126 -9.54 9.29 10.66
N THR A 127 -8.71 10.14 10.04
CA THR A 127 -9.13 11.09 9.00
C THR A 127 -9.71 10.40 7.77
N LEU A 128 -9.25 9.19 7.43
CA LEU A 128 -9.82 8.40 6.33
C LEU A 128 -11.20 7.81 6.64
N MET A 129 -11.61 7.79 7.92
CA MET A 129 -12.88 7.22 8.39
C MET A 129 -13.92 8.29 8.72
N GLU A 130 -13.56 9.57 8.64
CA GLU A 130 -14.46 10.74 8.80
C GLU A 130 -15.25 11.03 7.51
#